data_AF-A0A672FJY2-F1
#
_entry.id   AF-A0A672FJY2-F1
#
_cell.length_a   1.000
_cell.length_b   1.000
_cell.length_c   1.000
_cell.angle_alpha   90.00
_cell.angle_beta   90.00
_cell.angle_gamma   90.00
#
_symmetry.space_group_name_H-M   'P 1'
#
loop_
_entity.id
_entity.type
_entity.pdbx_description
1 polymer ?
#
loop_
_entity_poly.entity_id
_entity_poly.type
_entity_poly.pdbx_seq_one_letter_code
_entity_poly.pdbx_strand_id
1 'polypeptide(L)'
;MEATAILPVLKKKLAFLSGGKDRRSGLILTIPLSSDQTSMEELSATLDYLLSIPSEKCKARGFTVIVDGRKSQWNTVKTVVLMLQNVIPAEVSLVCVVKPDEFWDKKVTHFCFWKEKDRLGFEVILVSANKLTRYIEPSQLTDDFGGSLDYDHSDWLSKRLVFEKFTKESTSLLDELSIINDGDKSNSMDKEKSADCGLLPSFDPETVLQTGPSPSLTSPLTRGPAWCPMEEELLAQPQVMKLLDSLREQYTRYQELCRQRNKRTQLDEIHTKVMQVVTWLQGPGSELLKTHQAIGDSMRAAQALQQKHEEIESQHSEWFAVYVELNQQIAALLSAGEEEEVVELKALQQQLSDVCYRQAAQLEGRQNVLQAAQGFHSTTQESQLLQDCF
;
A
#
# COMPACT_ATOMS: atom_id res chain seq x y z
N MET A 1 -8.45 -0.63 22.42
CA MET A 1 -8.02 -2.02 22.71
C MET A 1 -8.27 -2.83 21.45
N GLU A 2 -7.29 -3.56 20.93
CA GLU A 2 -7.44 -4.37 19.71
C GLU A 2 -7.99 -5.77 20.03
N ALA A 3 -8.76 -6.37 19.10
CA ALA A 3 -9.32 -7.70 19.25
C ALA A 3 -8.24 -8.76 19.47
N THR A 4 -7.10 -8.61 18.80
CA THR A 4 -5.92 -9.49 18.88
C THR A 4 -5.37 -9.56 20.30
N ALA A 5 -5.39 -8.44 21.04
CA ALA A 5 -4.85 -8.36 22.40
C ALA A 5 -5.70 -9.11 23.43
N ILE A 6 -7.02 -9.23 23.19
CA ILE A 6 -7.95 -9.93 24.09
C ILE A 6 -8.61 -11.16 23.43
N LEU A 7 -8.03 -11.66 22.35
CA LEU A 7 -8.59 -12.76 21.56
C LEU A 7 -8.94 -14.01 22.39
N PRO A 8 -8.10 -14.47 23.35
CA PRO A 8 -8.44 -15.60 24.20
C PRO A 8 -9.71 -15.37 25.04
N VAL A 9 -9.94 -14.12 25.45
CA VAL A 9 -11.12 -13.72 26.24
C VAL A 9 -12.34 -13.63 25.33
N LEU A 10 -12.23 -13.01 24.16
CA LEU A 10 -13.34 -12.91 23.20
C LEU A 10 -13.86 -14.29 22.81
N LYS A 11 -12.99 -15.28 22.57
CA LYS A 11 -13.36 -16.67 22.26
C LYS A 11 -14.28 -17.34 23.29
N LYS A 12 -14.28 -16.87 24.54
CA LYS A 12 -15.15 -17.40 25.61
C LYS A 12 -16.61 -16.95 25.46
N LYS A 13 -16.93 -16.01 24.55
CA LYS A 13 -18.29 -15.48 24.32
C LYS A 13 -18.95 -15.00 25.62
N LEU A 14 -18.19 -14.31 26.49
CA LEU A 14 -18.71 -13.79 27.77
C LEU A 14 -19.79 -12.72 27.58
N ALA A 15 -19.69 -11.96 26.48
CA ALA A 15 -20.73 -11.09 25.96
C ALA A 15 -20.61 -11.00 24.44
N PHE A 16 -21.68 -10.62 23.77
CA PHE A 16 -21.66 -10.40 22.31
C PHE A 16 -22.72 -9.40 21.85
N LEU A 17 -22.41 -8.70 20.75
CA LEU A 17 -23.36 -7.90 19.97
C LEU A 17 -23.84 -8.74 18.80
N SER A 18 -25.13 -9.06 18.76
CA SER A 18 -25.71 -9.90 17.70
C SER A 18 -25.94 -9.14 16.39
N GLY A 19 -25.87 -7.80 16.41
CA GLY A 19 -26.28 -6.94 15.31
C GLY A 19 -27.78 -6.58 15.31
N GLY A 20 -28.56 -7.17 16.23
CA GLY A 20 -29.96 -6.84 16.42
C GLY A 20 -30.17 -5.50 17.12
N LYS A 21 -31.34 -4.91 16.87
CA LYS A 21 -31.79 -3.63 17.46
C LYS A 21 -33.13 -3.79 18.20
N ASP A 22 -33.28 -3.05 19.29
CA ASP A 22 -34.58 -2.92 19.95
C ASP A 22 -35.53 -2.00 19.15
N ARG A 23 -36.77 -1.84 19.62
CA ARG A 23 -37.79 -1.00 18.95
C ARG A 23 -37.43 0.50 18.89
N ARG A 24 -36.49 0.96 19.73
CA ARG A 24 -35.96 2.33 19.72
C ARG A 24 -34.73 2.46 18.81
N SER A 25 -34.39 1.39 18.09
CA SER A 25 -33.14 1.26 17.35
C SER A 25 -31.89 1.29 18.22
N GLY A 26 -32.01 0.98 19.51
CA GLY A 26 -30.90 0.77 20.43
C GLY A 26 -30.25 -0.60 20.23
N LEU A 27 -28.96 -0.72 20.54
CA LEU A 27 -28.18 -1.92 20.27
C LEU A 27 -28.50 -3.04 21.26
N ILE A 28 -28.49 -4.31 20.79
CA ILE A 28 -28.69 -5.46 21.66
C ILE A 28 -27.34 -6.07 22.04
N LEU A 29 -27.04 -6.06 23.34
CA LEU A 29 -25.88 -6.70 23.94
C LEU A 29 -26.35 -7.91 24.76
N THR A 30 -25.78 -9.08 24.53
CA THR A 30 -26.15 -10.31 25.24
C THR A 30 -24.99 -10.81 26.10
N ILE A 31 -25.28 -11.16 27.35
CA ILE A 31 -24.35 -11.73 28.33
C ILE A 31 -24.86 -13.13 28.71
N PRO A 32 -24.37 -14.21 28.05
CA PRO A 32 -24.76 -15.57 28.37
C PRO A 32 -24.02 -16.07 29.62
N LEU A 33 -24.68 -16.07 30.78
CA LEU A 33 -24.03 -16.50 32.01
C LEU A 33 -24.03 -18.03 32.12
N SER A 34 -22.86 -18.56 32.48
CA SER A 34 -22.62 -19.96 32.77
C SER A 34 -21.79 -20.10 34.04
N SER A 35 -22.15 -21.06 34.89
CA SER A 35 -21.56 -21.24 36.23
C SER A 35 -20.06 -21.54 36.25
N ASP A 36 -19.51 -21.99 35.13
CA ASP A 36 -18.14 -22.48 34.96
C ASP A 36 -17.19 -21.47 34.27
N GLN A 37 -17.69 -20.39 33.65
CA GLN A 37 -16.88 -19.55 32.75
C GLN A 37 -16.84 -18.05 33.07
N THR A 38 -17.60 -17.56 34.05
CA THR A 38 -17.79 -16.11 34.24
C THR A 38 -16.73 -15.50 35.17
N SER A 39 -15.60 -15.06 34.61
CA SER A 39 -14.68 -14.13 35.27
C SER A 39 -15.18 -12.69 35.07
N MET A 40 -15.33 -11.93 36.17
CA MET A 40 -15.80 -10.54 36.11
C MET A 40 -14.77 -9.62 35.43
N GLU A 41 -13.48 -9.87 35.63
CA GLU A 41 -12.42 -9.09 34.98
C GLU A 41 -12.43 -9.30 33.45
N GLU A 42 -12.56 -10.54 33.02
CA GLU A 42 -12.64 -10.89 31.59
C GLU A 42 -13.95 -10.39 30.96
N LEU A 43 -15.06 -10.42 31.69
CA LEU A 43 -16.32 -9.83 31.25
C LEU A 43 -16.17 -8.30 31.10
N SER A 44 -15.52 -7.62 32.05
CA SER A 44 -15.24 -6.18 31.95
C SER A 44 -14.46 -5.87 30.68
N ALA A 45 -13.35 -6.58 30.44
CA ALA A 45 -12.53 -6.39 29.25
C ALA A 45 -13.31 -6.67 27.94
N THR A 46 -14.19 -7.69 27.96
CA THR A 46 -15.07 -7.99 26.82
C THR A 46 -16.04 -6.84 26.55
N LEU A 47 -16.66 -6.29 27.60
CA LEU A 47 -17.58 -5.16 27.49
C LEU A 47 -16.87 -3.90 27.02
N ASP A 48 -15.72 -3.56 27.60
CA ASP A 48 -14.91 -2.40 27.19
C ASP A 48 -14.58 -2.45 25.70
N TYR A 49 -14.19 -3.62 25.21
CA TYR A 49 -13.93 -3.83 23.79
C TYR A 49 -15.19 -3.72 22.94
N LEU A 50 -16.26 -4.46 23.26
CA LEU A 50 -17.49 -4.46 22.46
C LEU A 50 -18.15 -3.08 22.39
N LEU A 51 -18.13 -2.32 23.48
CA LEU A 51 -18.69 -0.97 23.55
C LEU A 51 -17.81 0.06 22.82
N SER A 52 -16.54 -0.24 22.54
CA SER A 52 -15.70 0.61 21.70
C SER A 52 -16.01 0.50 20.20
N ILE A 53 -16.76 -0.52 19.77
CA ILE A 53 -17.01 -0.81 18.35
C ILE A 53 -18.05 0.16 17.74
N PRO A 54 -19.24 0.36 18.33
CA PRO A 54 -20.27 1.18 17.70
C PRO A 54 -19.89 2.65 17.63
N SER A 55 -20.38 3.35 16.61
CA SER A 55 -20.24 4.81 16.50
C SER A 55 -20.95 5.52 17.66
N GLU A 56 -20.53 6.73 17.99
CA GLU A 56 -21.22 7.58 18.99
C GLU A 56 -22.70 7.82 18.63
N LYS A 57 -23.02 7.87 17.33
CA LYS A 57 -24.39 7.97 16.83
C LYS A 57 -25.24 6.74 17.18
N CYS A 58 -24.65 5.54 17.12
CA CYS A 58 -25.30 4.31 17.55
C CYS A 58 -25.47 4.27 19.06
N LYS A 59 -24.42 4.60 19.82
CA LYS A 59 -24.44 4.63 21.29
C LYS A 59 -25.49 5.58 21.85
N ALA A 60 -25.69 6.74 21.21
CA ALA A 60 -26.70 7.72 21.60
C ALA A 60 -28.16 7.18 21.56
N ARG A 61 -28.42 6.07 20.86
CA ARG A 61 -29.74 5.39 20.85
C ARG A 61 -29.91 4.42 22.03
N GLY A 62 -28.82 4.18 22.75
CA GLY A 62 -28.73 3.34 23.91
C GLY A 62 -28.64 1.84 23.61
N PHE A 63 -28.53 1.07 24.67
CA PHE A 63 -28.39 -0.38 24.69
C PHE A 63 -29.58 -1.04 25.39
N THR A 64 -30.01 -2.16 24.83
CA THR A 64 -30.79 -3.18 25.54
C THR A 64 -29.86 -4.34 25.86
N VAL A 65 -29.65 -4.62 27.15
CA VAL A 65 -28.76 -5.68 27.61
C VAL A 65 -29.57 -6.91 28.02
N ILE A 66 -29.30 -8.06 27.41
CA ILE A 66 -29.89 -9.35 27.78
C ILE A 66 -28.89 -10.08 28.68
N VAL A 67 -29.27 -10.33 29.93
CA VAL A 67 -28.47 -11.13 30.87
C VAL A 67 -29.11 -12.51 30.98
N ASP A 68 -28.54 -13.52 30.32
CA ASP A 68 -29.07 -14.89 30.38
C ASP A 68 -28.59 -15.61 31.63
N GLY A 69 -29.41 -15.55 32.68
CA GLY A 69 -29.14 -16.20 33.95
C GLY A 69 -29.61 -17.65 34.03
N ARG A 70 -30.13 -18.27 32.95
CA ARG A 70 -30.73 -19.61 32.99
C ARG A 70 -29.78 -20.69 33.52
N LYS A 71 -28.48 -20.55 33.25
CA LYS A 71 -27.43 -21.51 33.62
C LYS A 71 -26.47 -20.97 34.70
N SER A 72 -26.91 -19.97 35.47
CA SER A 72 -26.05 -19.28 36.44
C SER A 72 -26.70 -19.12 37.81
N GLN A 73 -25.87 -18.92 38.83
CA GLN A 73 -26.34 -18.55 40.17
C GLN A 73 -26.86 -17.11 40.20
N TRP A 74 -27.88 -16.87 41.01
CA TRP A 74 -28.53 -15.56 41.13
C TRP A 74 -27.59 -14.45 41.62
N ASN A 75 -26.63 -14.78 42.50
CA ASN A 75 -25.64 -13.82 42.96
C ASN A 75 -24.75 -13.32 41.81
N THR A 76 -24.34 -14.21 40.91
CA THR A 76 -23.60 -13.84 39.68
C THR A 76 -24.43 -12.89 38.81
N VAL A 77 -25.72 -13.20 38.60
CA VAL A 77 -26.64 -12.33 37.84
C VAL A 77 -26.71 -10.93 38.45
N LYS A 78 -26.88 -10.84 39.78
CA LYS A 78 -26.89 -9.57 40.50
C LYS A 78 -25.58 -8.81 40.34
N THR A 79 -24.44 -9.48 40.50
CA THR A 79 -23.12 -8.86 40.34
C THR A 79 -22.96 -8.29 38.94
N VAL A 80 -23.36 -9.03 37.89
CA VAL A 80 -23.30 -8.53 36.51
C VAL A 80 -24.24 -7.34 36.30
N VAL A 81 -25.49 -7.39 36.78
CA VAL A 81 -26.42 -6.25 36.64
C VAL A 81 -25.89 -5.00 37.34
N LEU A 82 -25.32 -5.14 38.54
CA LEU A 82 -24.68 -4.03 39.25
C LEU A 82 -23.42 -3.52 38.53
N MET A 83 -22.65 -4.42 37.92
CA MET A 83 -21.46 -4.08 37.13
C MET A 83 -21.82 -3.20 35.92
N LEU A 84 -22.95 -3.46 35.26
CA LEU A 84 -23.41 -2.66 34.11
C LEU A 84 -23.61 -1.18 34.46
N GLN A 85 -23.91 -0.86 35.73
CA GLN A 85 -24.00 0.52 36.19
C GLN A 85 -22.68 1.27 36.07
N ASN A 86 -21.57 0.59 36.35
CA ASN A 86 -20.23 1.18 36.32
C ASN A 86 -19.60 1.13 34.93
N VAL A 87 -19.87 0.04 34.20
CA VAL A 87 -19.28 -0.21 32.87
C VAL A 87 -20.05 0.50 31.75
N ILE A 88 -21.36 0.72 31.92
CA ILE A 88 -22.21 1.33 30.90
C ILE A 88 -23.05 2.50 31.46
N PRO A 89 -22.43 3.61 31.91
CA PRO A 89 -23.20 4.76 32.37
C PRO A 89 -23.71 5.59 31.19
N ALA A 90 -24.97 6.06 31.28
CA ALA A 90 -25.68 6.95 30.34
C ALA A 90 -26.24 6.34 29.03
N GLU A 91 -25.93 5.07 28.72
CA GLU A 91 -26.34 4.47 27.44
C GLU A 91 -27.23 3.22 27.60
N VAL A 92 -27.33 2.58 28.77
CA VAL A 92 -28.25 1.44 28.95
C VAL A 92 -29.66 1.94 29.16
N SER A 93 -30.56 1.50 28.30
CA SER A 93 -31.96 1.88 28.35
C SER A 93 -32.86 0.78 28.91
N LEU A 94 -32.47 -0.49 28.80
CA LEU A 94 -33.21 -1.65 29.33
C LEU A 94 -32.26 -2.81 29.63
N VAL A 95 -32.45 -3.49 30.76
CA VAL A 95 -31.79 -4.75 31.10
C VAL A 95 -32.84 -5.86 31.24
N CYS A 96 -32.75 -6.86 30.37
CA CYS A 96 -33.61 -8.04 30.36
C CYS A 96 -32.89 -9.20 31.04
N VAL A 97 -33.26 -9.51 32.28
CA VAL A 97 -32.74 -10.67 33.00
C VAL A 97 -33.56 -11.90 32.62
N VAL A 98 -32.96 -12.80 31.85
CA VAL A 98 -33.60 -14.06 31.43
C VAL A 98 -33.45 -15.08 32.54
N LYS A 99 -34.60 -15.54 33.03
CA LYS A 99 -34.67 -16.52 34.11
C LYS A 99 -35.21 -17.87 33.62
N PRO A 100 -34.87 -18.99 34.29
CA PRO A 100 -35.58 -20.25 34.13
C PRO A 100 -37.09 -20.09 34.31
N ASP A 101 -37.88 -20.95 33.66
CA ASP A 101 -39.34 -20.96 33.81
C ASP A 101 -39.73 -21.32 35.25
N GLU A 102 -39.04 -22.31 35.84
CA GLU A 102 -39.14 -22.73 37.24
C GLU A 102 -38.17 -21.94 38.14
N PHE A 103 -38.37 -20.63 38.25
CA PHE A 103 -37.47 -19.77 39.02
C PHE A 103 -37.61 -19.96 40.54
N TRP A 104 -36.48 -20.01 41.25
CA TRP A 104 -36.37 -20.20 42.70
C TRP A 104 -37.13 -19.13 43.48
N ASP A 105 -38.15 -19.57 44.22
CA ASP A 105 -39.04 -18.80 45.09
C ASP A 105 -39.90 -17.68 44.47
N LYS A 106 -41.21 -17.93 44.42
CA LYS A 106 -42.28 -16.96 44.05
C LYS A 106 -42.31 -15.70 44.95
N LYS A 107 -41.60 -15.68 46.08
CA LYS A 107 -41.49 -14.54 47.01
C LYS A 107 -40.32 -13.59 46.68
N VAL A 108 -39.32 -14.05 45.92
CA VAL A 108 -38.11 -13.27 45.55
C VAL A 108 -38.36 -12.37 44.34
N THR A 109 -39.31 -12.72 43.47
CA THR A 109 -39.59 -12.09 42.17
C THR A 109 -40.08 -10.65 42.23
N HIS A 110 -40.80 -10.24 43.27
CA HIS A 110 -41.34 -8.87 43.38
C HIS A 110 -40.38 -7.85 44.00
N PHE A 111 -39.28 -8.29 44.61
CA PHE A 111 -38.35 -7.43 45.35
C PHE A 111 -36.98 -7.27 44.70
N CYS A 112 -36.67 -8.06 43.68
CA CYS A 112 -35.37 -8.03 43.03
C CYS A 112 -35.18 -6.72 42.25
N PHE A 113 -34.17 -5.96 42.67
CA PHE A 113 -33.80 -4.64 42.14
C PHE A 113 -34.79 -3.49 42.39
N TRP A 114 -35.96 -3.74 43.00
CA TRP A 114 -36.94 -2.67 43.26
C TRP A 114 -36.42 -1.61 44.27
N LYS A 115 -35.60 -2.03 45.25
CA LYS A 115 -34.87 -1.11 46.16
C LYS A 115 -33.71 -0.36 45.49
N GLU A 116 -33.23 -0.85 44.35
CA GLU A 116 -32.08 -0.31 43.61
C GLU A 116 -32.49 0.41 42.32
N LYS A 117 -33.79 0.42 41.98
CA LYS A 117 -34.33 0.99 40.73
C LYS A 117 -33.92 2.46 40.52
N ASP A 118 -34.03 3.27 41.57
CA ASP A 118 -33.63 4.69 41.51
C ASP A 118 -32.10 4.89 41.53
N ARG A 119 -31.33 3.84 41.86
CA ARG A 119 -29.86 3.87 41.91
C ARG A 119 -29.21 3.40 40.61
N LEU A 120 -29.81 2.44 39.89
CA LEU A 120 -29.20 1.79 38.73
C LEU A 120 -29.16 2.66 37.46
N GLY A 121 -30.07 3.62 37.33
CA GLY A 121 -30.12 4.51 36.16
C GLY A 121 -30.70 3.90 34.88
N PHE A 122 -31.15 2.63 34.92
CA PHE A 122 -31.80 1.93 33.81
C PHE A 122 -32.95 1.03 34.30
N GLU A 123 -33.86 0.68 33.38
CA GLU A 123 -34.96 -0.25 33.68
C GLU A 123 -34.47 -1.70 33.68
N VAL A 124 -34.89 -2.50 34.67
CA VAL A 124 -34.59 -3.94 34.76
C VAL A 124 -35.90 -4.74 34.73
N ILE A 125 -35.99 -5.71 33.82
CA ILE A 125 -37.12 -6.63 33.74
C ILE A 125 -36.67 -8.08 33.91
N LEU A 126 -37.45 -8.86 34.66
CA LEU A 126 -37.26 -10.31 34.77
C LEU A 126 -38.25 -11.01 33.83
N VAL A 127 -37.73 -11.79 32.89
CA VAL A 127 -38.52 -12.36 31.80
C VAL A 127 -38.06 -13.79 31.49
N SER A 128 -38.96 -14.67 31.05
CA SER A 128 -38.55 -15.97 30.49
C SER A 128 -38.11 -15.80 29.05
N ALA A 129 -37.24 -16.68 28.55
CA ALA A 129 -36.68 -16.57 27.20
C ALA A 129 -37.76 -16.36 26.13
N ASN A 130 -38.82 -17.18 26.15
CA ASN A 130 -39.93 -17.14 25.20
C ASN A 130 -40.80 -15.86 25.26
N LYS A 131 -40.61 -15.00 26.28
CA LYS A 131 -41.35 -13.74 26.43
C LYS A 131 -40.53 -12.51 26.03
N LEU A 132 -39.25 -12.67 25.67
CA LEU A 132 -38.41 -11.57 25.19
C LEU A 132 -38.95 -10.93 23.90
N THR A 133 -39.62 -11.73 23.06
CA THR A 133 -40.28 -11.29 21.81
C THR A 133 -41.38 -10.24 22.03
N ARG A 134 -41.84 -10.04 23.27
CA ARG A 134 -42.77 -8.95 23.62
C ARG A 134 -42.10 -7.58 23.62
N TYR A 135 -40.80 -7.53 23.88
CA TYR A 135 -39.99 -6.32 24.02
C TYR A 135 -39.09 -6.07 22.81
N ILE A 136 -38.55 -7.14 22.22
CA ILE A 136 -37.66 -7.12 21.07
C ILE A 136 -38.33 -7.84 19.91
N GLU A 137 -38.21 -7.33 18.68
CA GLU A 137 -38.77 -8.01 17.51
C GLU A 137 -38.09 -9.37 17.27
N PRO A 138 -38.84 -10.44 16.92
CA PRO A 138 -38.24 -11.76 16.70
C PRO A 138 -37.11 -11.76 15.66
N SER A 139 -37.19 -10.92 14.62
CA SER A 139 -36.13 -10.78 13.60
C SER A 139 -34.83 -10.14 14.11
N GLN A 140 -34.86 -9.51 15.29
CA GLN A 140 -33.72 -8.82 15.91
C GLN A 140 -33.13 -9.62 17.08
N LEU A 141 -33.65 -10.82 17.34
CA LEU A 141 -33.32 -11.64 18.50
C LEU A 141 -32.79 -12.99 18.04
N THR A 142 -31.80 -13.53 18.74
CA THR A 142 -31.23 -14.85 18.41
C THR A 142 -32.21 -15.98 18.75
N ASP A 143 -31.99 -17.13 18.13
CA ASP A 143 -32.76 -18.37 18.31
C ASP A 143 -32.84 -18.84 19.77
N ASP A 144 -31.76 -18.65 20.55
CA ASP A 144 -31.66 -18.93 22.00
C ASP A 144 -32.81 -18.30 22.83
N PHE A 145 -33.43 -17.24 22.31
CA PHE A 145 -34.48 -16.46 22.94
C PHE A 145 -35.79 -16.41 22.11
N GLY A 146 -35.95 -17.33 21.15
CA GLY A 146 -37.15 -17.46 20.33
C GLY A 146 -37.25 -16.44 19.19
N GLY A 147 -36.11 -15.90 18.74
CA GLY A 147 -36.03 -15.08 17.53
C GLY A 147 -35.55 -15.85 16.31
N SER A 148 -35.24 -15.12 15.24
CA SER A 148 -34.78 -15.65 13.95
C SER A 148 -33.51 -14.98 13.43
N LEU A 149 -32.84 -14.15 14.25
CA LEU A 149 -31.56 -13.54 13.90
C LEU A 149 -30.45 -14.59 14.02
N ASP A 150 -29.75 -14.83 12.92
CA ASP A 150 -28.60 -15.73 12.90
C ASP A 150 -27.36 -15.02 13.45
N TYR A 151 -26.64 -15.68 14.35
CA TYR A 151 -25.41 -15.16 14.95
C TYR A 151 -24.41 -16.29 15.19
N ASP A 152 -23.33 -16.31 14.42
CA ASP A 152 -22.17 -17.15 14.66
C ASP A 152 -21.03 -16.30 15.26
N HIS A 153 -20.68 -16.64 16.51
CA HIS A 153 -19.63 -15.94 17.24
C HIS A 153 -18.23 -16.15 16.63
N SER A 154 -17.95 -17.34 16.11
CA SER A 154 -16.66 -17.68 15.50
C SER A 154 -16.49 -16.94 14.19
N ASP A 155 -17.55 -16.87 13.39
CA ASP A 155 -17.58 -16.11 12.14
C ASP A 155 -17.43 -14.60 12.40
N TRP A 156 -18.19 -14.05 13.36
CA TRP A 156 -18.07 -12.65 13.77
C TRP A 156 -16.63 -12.30 14.20
N LEU A 157 -16.02 -13.14 15.04
CA LEU A 157 -14.67 -12.91 15.55
C LEU A 157 -13.62 -12.97 14.44
N SER A 158 -13.76 -13.94 13.52
CA SER A 158 -12.91 -14.06 12.33
C SER A 158 -12.99 -12.79 11.48
N LYS A 159 -14.20 -12.35 11.13
CA LYS A 159 -14.43 -11.13 10.35
C LYS A 159 -13.86 -9.89 11.06
N ARG A 160 -14.05 -9.79 12.37
CA ARG A 160 -13.56 -8.66 13.16
C ARG A 160 -12.03 -8.55 13.15
N LEU A 161 -11.32 -9.67 13.29
CA LEU A 161 -9.86 -9.69 13.22
C LEU A 161 -9.33 -9.26 11.85
N VAL A 162 -9.95 -9.76 10.77
CA VAL A 162 -9.58 -9.37 9.40
C VAL A 162 -9.83 -7.88 9.20
N PHE A 163 -10.97 -7.37 9.67
CA PHE A 163 -11.33 -5.96 9.56
C PHE A 163 -10.35 -5.02 10.29
N GLU A 164 -10.03 -5.31 11.56
CA GLU A 164 -9.10 -4.47 12.33
C GLU A 164 -7.70 -4.49 11.72
N LYS A 165 -7.23 -5.67 11.28
CA LYS A 165 -5.93 -5.80 10.60
C LYS A 165 -5.90 -4.96 9.33
N PHE A 166 -6.89 -5.14 8.45
CA PHE A 166 -6.98 -4.40 7.19
C PHE A 166 -7.00 -2.89 7.41
N THR A 167 -7.83 -2.43 8.37
CA THR A 167 -7.95 -0.99 8.67
C THR A 167 -6.61 -0.41 9.11
N LYS A 168 -5.91 -1.09 10.02
CA LYS A 168 -4.61 -0.64 10.54
C LYS A 168 -3.53 -0.58 9.47
N GLU A 169 -3.40 -1.64 8.68
CA GLU A 169 -2.43 -1.71 7.57
C GLU A 169 -2.74 -0.65 6.51
N SER A 170 -4.01 -0.47 6.17
CA SER A 170 -4.46 0.52 5.20
C SER A 170 -4.21 1.96 5.64
N THR A 171 -4.50 2.31 6.89
CA THR A 171 -4.26 3.66 7.40
C THR A 171 -2.78 3.98 7.50
N SER A 172 -1.96 3.03 7.98
CA SER A 172 -0.50 3.21 8.04
C SER A 172 0.08 3.44 6.65
N LEU A 173 -0.34 2.63 5.68
CA LEU A 173 0.12 2.75 4.31
C LEU A 173 -0.35 4.06 3.66
N LEU A 174 -1.57 4.51 3.92
CA LEU A 174 -2.07 5.80 3.44
C LEU A 174 -1.22 6.96 3.95
N ASP A 175 -0.89 6.97 5.24
CA ASP A 175 -0.07 8.01 5.86
C ASP A 175 1.32 8.04 5.22
N GLU A 176 1.96 6.88 5.02
CA GLU A 176 3.25 6.78 4.35
C GLU A 176 3.19 7.26 2.89
N LEU A 177 2.22 6.78 2.11
CA LEU A 177 2.04 7.19 0.72
C LEU A 177 1.77 8.69 0.59
N SER A 178 1.04 9.29 1.54
CA SER A 178 0.81 10.74 1.55
C SER A 178 2.11 11.52 1.69
N ILE A 179 3.00 11.10 2.60
CA ILE A 179 4.31 11.73 2.83
C ILE A 179 5.19 11.58 1.59
N ILE A 180 5.23 10.38 1.00
CA ILE A 180 6.02 10.11 -0.21
C ILE A 180 5.53 10.95 -1.39
N ASN A 181 4.21 11.01 -1.56
CA ASN A 181 3.59 11.72 -2.68
C ASN A 181 3.72 13.24 -2.56
N ASP A 182 3.65 13.79 -1.35
CA ASP A 182 3.78 15.23 -1.13
C ASP A 182 5.25 15.69 -1.05
N GLY A 183 6.19 14.82 -0.68
CA GLY A 183 7.63 15.13 -0.63
C GLY A 183 8.23 15.56 -1.97
N ASP A 184 7.61 15.22 -3.10
CA ASP A 184 8.06 15.64 -4.43
C ASP A 184 7.77 17.12 -4.73
N LYS A 185 6.78 17.73 -4.05
CA LYS A 185 6.45 19.15 -4.24
C LYS A 185 7.44 20.10 -3.57
N SER A 186 8.16 19.66 -2.53
CA SER A 186 9.10 20.50 -1.78
C SER A 186 10.52 20.51 -2.36
N ASN A 187 10.87 19.59 -3.26
CA ASN A 187 12.22 19.49 -3.83
C ASN A 187 12.43 20.39 -5.07
N SER A 188 11.53 21.31 -5.38
CA SER A 188 11.69 22.25 -6.50
C SER A 188 12.65 23.42 -6.22
N MET A 189 13.28 23.52 -5.03
CA MET A 189 14.15 24.65 -4.69
C MET A 189 15.58 24.34 -4.22
N ASP A 190 15.94 23.11 -3.87
CA ASP A 190 17.31 22.83 -3.36
C ASP A 190 18.01 21.71 -4.15
N LYS A 191 18.74 22.11 -5.20
CA LYS A 191 19.76 21.27 -5.85
C LYS A 191 21.07 21.38 -5.06
N GLU A 192 21.27 20.58 -4.02
CA GLU A 192 22.60 20.10 -3.60
C GLU A 192 22.51 19.12 -2.42
N LYS A 193 22.98 17.88 -2.63
CA LYS A 193 23.38 16.85 -1.63
C LYS A 193 22.39 16.61 -0.47
N SER A 194 21.78 15.43 -0.32
CA SER A 194 22.43 14.13 -0.24
C SER A 194 21.40 13.01 -0.29
N ALA A 195 21.88 11.84 -0.68
CA ALA A 195 21.27 10.52 -0.68
C ALA A 195 20.09 10.28 0.28
N ASP A 196 19.17 9.49 -0.24
CA ASP A 196 18.24 8.62 0.47
C ASP A 196 16.87 9.22 0.83
N CYS A 197 15.98 9.22 -0.16
CA CYS A 197 14.57 8.94 0.11
C CYS A 197 14.07 7.94 -0.94
N GLY A 198 14.70 6.77 -0.97
CA GLY A 198 14.01 5.56 -1.38
C GLY A 198 13.00 5.18 -0.30
N LEU A 199 12.06 6.09 0.01
CA LEU A 199 10.95 5.81 0.92
C LEU A 199 10.06 4.81 0.20
N LEU A 200 10.44 3.54 0.32
CA LEU A 200 9.57 2.43 0.00
C LEU A 200 8.55 2.35 1.13
N PRO A 201 7.26 2.21 0.80
CA PRO A 201 6.27 1.95 1.83
C PRO A 201 6.63 0.68 2.60
N SER A 202 6.31 0.67 3.89
CA SER A 202 6.58 -0.44 4.81
C SER A 202 5.86 -1.72 4.41
N PHE A 203 4.75 -1.60 3.69
CA PHE A 203 3.99 -2.67 3.09
C PHE A 203 3.93 -2.53 1.58
N ASP A 204 3.87 -3.66 0.87
CA ASP A 204 3.56 -3.66 -0.55
C ASP A 204 2.09 -3.24 -0.75
N PRO A 205 1.81 -2.10 -1.41
CA PRO A 205 0.45 -1.61 -1.61
C PRO A 205 -0.46 -2.59 -2.35
N GLU A 206 0.09 -3.41 -3.27
CA GLU A 206 -0.71 -4.41 -3.97
C GLU A 206 -1.25 -5.48 -3.02
N THR A 207 -0.43 -5.91 -2.05
CA THR A 207 -0.85 -6.92 -1.07
C THR A 207 -2.00 -6.41 -0.20
N VAL A 208 -1.91 -5.18 0.30
CA VAL A 208 -2.96 -4.56 1.10
C VAL A 208 -4.23 -4.37 0.28
N LEU A 209 -4.12 -3.91 -0.97
CA LEU A 209 -5.24 -3.77 -1.90
C LEU A 209 -5.91 -5.09 -2.28
N GLN A 210 -5.19 -6.22 -2.24
CA GLN A 210 -5.77 -7.55 -2.48
C GLN A 210 -6.48 -8.14 -1.26
N THR A 211 -6.11 -7.72 -0.04
CA THR A 211 -6.80 -8.19 1.19
C THR A 211 -8.18 -7.56 1.37
N GLY A 212 -8.34 -6.28 1.00
CA GLY A 212 -9.59 -5.54 1.17
C GLY A 212 -10.82 -6.11 0.43
N PRO A 213 -10.72 -6.60 -0.82
CA PRO A 213 -11.83 -7.22 -1.55
C PRO A 213 -12.30 -8.57 -1.01
N SER A 214 -11.62 -9.16 -0.02
CA SER A 214 -11.97 -10.49 0.49
C SER A 214 -13.44 -10.56 0.95
N PRO A 215 -14.16 -11.68 0.69
CA PRO A 215 -15.57 -11.80 1.05
C PRO A 215 -15.82 -11.66 2.56
N SER A 216 -14.79 -11.88 3.39
CA SER A 216 -14.83 -11.62 4.83
C SER A 216 -14.99 -10.13 5.19
N LEU A 217 -14.60 -9.22 4.30
CA LEU A 217 -14.66 -7.76 4.46
C LEU A 217 -15.77 -7.12 3.60
N THR A 218 -16.14 -7.74 2.48
CA THR A 218 -17.04 -7.16 1.47
C THR A 218 -18.38 -7.88 1.31
N SER A 219 -18.54 -9.10 1.84
CA SER A 219 -19.82 -9.79 1.78
C SER A 219 -20.75 -9.26 2.87
N PRO A 220 -22.03 -8.97 2.52
CA PRO A 220 -23.07 -8.90 3.51
C PRO A 220 -23.12 -10.20 4.31
N LEU A 221 -23.05 -10.09 5.64
CA LEU A 221 -23.57 -11.06 6.59
C LEU A 221 -25.10 -11.13 6.47
N THR A 222 -25.64 -11.65 5.37
CA THR A 222 -26.92 -12.41 5.35
C THR A 222 -27.34 -12.80 3.93
N ARG A 223 -27.59 -14.10 3.72
CA ARG A 223 -28.58 -14.58 2.73
C ARG A 223 -29.94 -14.65 3.42
N GLY A 224 -30.67 -13.54 3.48
CA GLY A 224 -32.04 -13.50 4.03
C GLY A 224 -32.81 -12.27 3.53
N PRO A 225 -34.12 -12.39 3.22
CA PRO A 225 -34.88 -11.25 2.72
C PRO A 225 -35.31 -10.31 3.87
N ALA A 226 -35.12 -9.01 3.64
CA ALA A 226 -35.61 -7.84 4.38
C ALA A 226 -34.86 -7.42 5.67
N TRP A 227 -33.89 -6.51 5.47
CA TRP A 227 -33.41 -5.41 6.35
C TRP A 227 -32.58 -5.74 7.59
N CYS A 228 -31.40 -5.06 7.72
CA CYS A 228 -30.88 -4.49 8.97
C CYS A 228 -29.81 -3.37 8.73
N PRO A 229 -30.06 -2.11 9.11
CA PRO A 229 -29.12 -0.97 9.02
C PRO A 229 -27.92 -1.00 10.01
N MET A 230 -27.51 -2.15 10.54
CA MET A 230 -26.36 -2.25 11.49
C MET A 230 -25.13 -2.88 10.84
N GLU A 231 -25.31 -3.57 9.71
CA GLU A 231 -24.24 -4.12 8.89
C GLU A 231 -23.29 -3.02 8.39
N GLU A 232 -23.85 -1.87 8.04
CA GLU A 232 -23.12 -0.70 7.54
C GLU A 232 -22.20 -0.04 8.61
N GLU A 233 -22.52 -0.18 9.90
CA GLU A 233 -21.80 0.45 11.02
C GLU A 233 -20.95 -0.52 11.86
N LEU A 234 -21.28 -1.81 11.92
CA LEU A 234 -20.47 -2.82 12.65
C LEU A 234 -19.47 -3.57 11.76
N LEU A 235 -19.76 -3.72 10.47
CA LEU A 235 -18.85 -4.32 9.49
C LEU A 235 -18.07 -3.29 8.68
N ALA A 236 -18.34 -2.00 8.88
CA ALA A 236 -17.52 -0.92 8.33
C ALA A 236 -17.31 -1.03 6.80
N GLN A 237 -18.22 -1.66 6.06
CA GLN A 237 -18.09 -1.88 4.63
C GLN A 237 -17.96 -0.56 3.83
N PRO A 238 -18.69 0.52 4.14
CA PRO A 238 -18.43 1.83 3.51
C PRO A 238 -17.07 2.43 3.91
N GLN A 239 -16.60 2.16 5.14
CA GLN A 239 -15.29 2.61 5.60
C GLN A 239 -14.17 1.85 4.88
N VAL A 240 -14.31 0.53 4.70
CA VAL A 240 -13.41 -0.31 3.89
C VAL A 240 -13.37 0.18 2.45
N MET A 241 -14.54 0.42 1.83
CA MET A 241 -14.58 0.94 0.45
C MET A 241 -13.91 2.32 0.34
N LYS A 242 -14.21 3.24 1.26
CA LYS A 242 -13.57 4.56 1.28
C LYS A 242 -12.05 4.48 1.48
N LEU A 243 -11.58 3.59 2.37
CA LEU A 243 -10.16 3.34 2.57
C LEU A 243 -9.51 2.75 1.32
N LEU A 244 -10.16 1.78 0.66
CA LEU A 244 -9.68 1.20 -0.60
C LEU A 244 -9.59 2.22 -1.71
N ASP A 245 -10.61 3.06 -1.87
CA ASP A 245 -10.61 4.11 -2.90
C ASP A 245 -9.49 5.12 -2.64
N SER A 246 -9.31 5.52 -1.38
CA SER A 246 -8.22 6.42 -0.97
C SER A 246 -6.85 5.78 -1.21
N LEU A 247 -6.69 4.49 -0.89
CA LEU A 247 -5.45 3.74 -1.12
C LEU A 247 -5.14 3.64 -2.62
N ARG A 248 -6.13 3.31 -3.45
CA ARG A 248 -5.96 3.25 -4.91
C ARG A 248 -5.52 4.58 -5.48
N GLU A 249 -6.14 5.67 -5.04
CA GLU A 249 -5.77 7.02 -5.49
C GLU A 249 -4.33 7.36 -5.12
N GLN A 250 -3.94 7.16 -3.85
CA GLN A 250 -2.57 7.46 -3.40
C GLN A 250 -1.54 6.52 -4.02
N TYR A 251 -1.87 5.25 -4.22
CA TYR A 251 -1.00 4.30 -4.86
C TYR A 251 -0.77 4.63 -6.34
N THR A 252 -1.82 5.06 -7.06
CA THR A 252 -1.68 5.52 -8.46
C THR A 252 -0.72 6.69 -8.57
N ARG A 253 -0.80 7.66 -7.63
CA ARG A 253 0.15 8.79 -7.56
C ARG A 253 1.56 8.33 -7.28
N TYR A 254 1.74 7.40 -6.34
CA TYR A 254 3.04 6.81 -6.03
C TYR A 254 3.66 6.10 -7.23
N GLN A 255 2.89 5.29 -7.96
CA GLN A 255 3.34 4.61 -9.17
C GLN A 255 3.83 5.61 -10.24
N GLU A 256 3.09 6.70 -10.42
CA GLU A 256 3.46 7.75 -11.36
C GLU A 256 4.76 8.46 -10.94
N LEU A 257 4.93 8.76 -9.65
CA LEU A 257 6.18 9.31 -9.13
C LEU A 257 7.37 8.36 -9.32
N CYS A 258 7.18 7.06 -9.08
CA CYS A 258 8.22 6.06 -9.35
C CYS A 258 8.59 6.01 -10.83
N ARG A 259 7.59 6.09 -11.73
CA ARG A 259 7.81 6.14 -13.18
C ARG A 259 8.63 7.37 -13.57
N GLN A 260 8.28 8.54 -13.04
CA GLN A 260 8.98 9.80 -13.30
C GLN A 260 10.42 9.77 -12.77
N ARG A 261 10.66 9.28 -11.55
CA ARG A 261 12.00 9.13 -10.98
C ARG A 261 12.88 8.21 -11.81
N ASN A 262 12.37 7.03 -12.21
CA ASN A 262 13.11 6.10 -13.05
C ASN A 262 13.48 6.75 -14.40
N LYS A 263 12.53 7.45 -15.01
CA LYS A 263 12.77 8.19 -16.27
C LYS A 263 13.85 9.27 -16.10
N ARG A 264 13.83 10.03 -15.00
CA ARG A 264 14.87 11.03 -14.70
C ARG A 264 16.24 10.37 -14.52
N THR A 265 16.32 9.27 -13.78
CA THR A 265 17.57 8.50 -13.61
C THR A 265 18.12 8.02 -14.96
N GLN A 266 17.27 7.48 -15.85
CA GLN A 266 17.69 7.08 -17.19
C GLN A 266 18.24 8.26 -18.01
N LEU A 267 17.60 9.42 -17.92
CA LEU A 267 18.06 10.63 -18.61
C LEU A 267 19.43 11.09 -18.07
N ASP A 268 19.61 11.11 -16.75
CA ASP A 268 20.88 11.50 -16.12
C ASP A 268 22.01 10.51 -16.48
N GLU A 269 21.71 9.20 -16.60
CA GLU A 269 22.65 8.19 -17.07
C GLU A 269 23.06 8.40 -18.53
N ILE A 270 22.09 8.67 -19.42
CA ILE A 270 22.36 8.98 -20.84
C ILE A 270 23.19 10.24 -20.95
N HIS A 271 22.81 11.32 -20.25
CA HIS A 271 23.58 12.55 -20.22
C HIS A 271 25.03 12.30 -19.81
N THR A 272 25.24 11.52 -18.73
CA THR A 272 26.58 11.15 -18.26
C THR A 272 27.39 10.42 -19.33
N LYS A 273 26.81 9.42 -20.00
CA LYS A 273 27.48 8.66 -21.07
C LYS A 273 27.76 9.53 -22.30
N VAL A 274 26.83 10.39 -22.71
CA VAL A 274 27.05 11.35 -23.81
C VAL A 274 28.25 12.26 -23.50
N MET A 275 28.34 12.78 -22.28
CA MET A 275 29.46 13.63 -21.87
C MET A 275 30.79 12.88 -21.86
N GLN A 276 30.81 11.58 -21.52
CA GLN A 276 32.01 10.75 -21.65
C GLN A 276 32.48 10.64 -23.10
N VAL A 277 31.56 10.33 -24.03
CA VAL A 277 31.87 10.23 -25.47
C VAL A 277 32.40 11.56 -26.02
N VAL A 278 31.71 12.66 -25.71
CA VAL A 278 32.10 14.01 -26.16
C VAL A 278 33.48 14.37 -25.61
N THR A 279 33.72 14.15 -24.32
CA THR A 279 35.00 14.50 -23.67
C THR A 279 36.16 13.72 -24.28
N TRP A 280 35.97 12.42 -24.54
CA TRP A 280 37.03 11.61 -25.14
C TRP A 280 37.32 12.02 -26.58
N LEU A 281 36.29 12.17 -27.42
CA LEU A 281 36.45 12.52 -28.84
C LEU A 281 37.04 13.92 -29.04
N GLN A 282 36.63 14.90 -28.23
CA GLN A 282 37.16 16.27 -28.32
C GLN A 282 38.52 16.45 -27.63
N GLY A 283 38.85 15.60 -26.67
CA GLY A 283 40.13 15.60 -25.97
C GLY A 283 41.09 14.57 -26.57
N PRO A 284 41.29 13.40 -25.92
CA PRO A 284 42.22 12.36 -26.36
C PRO A 284 42.14 12.00 -27.85
N GLY A 285 40.95 11.75 -28.40
CA GLY A 285 40.77 11.36 -29.81
C GLY A 285 41.27 12.42 -30.78
N SER A 286 40.86 13.68 -30.55
CA SER A 286 41.34 14.83 -31.32
C SER A 286 42.86 15.04 -31.21
N GLU A 287 43.44 14.82 -30.02
CA GLU A 287 44.88 14.99 -29.80
C GLU A 287 45.70 13.92 -30.53
N LEU A 288 45.22 12.67 -30.58
CA LEU A 288 45.83 11.60 -31.36
C LEU A 288 45.91 11.99 -32.85
N LEU A 289 44.85 12.58 -33.40
CA LEU A 289 44.82 13.00 -34.82
C LEU A 289 45.68 14.23 -35.09
N LYS A 290 45.78 15.17 -34.14
CA LYS A 290 46.66 16.35 -34.26
C LYS A 290 48.14 16.00 -34.20
N THR A 291 48.52 15.10 -33.30
CA THR A 291 49.92 14.70 -33.10
C THR A 291 50.44 13.79 -34.22
N HIS A 292 49.54 13.07 -34.91
CA HIS A 292 49.88 12.16 -36.00
C HIS A 292 49.43 12.73 -37.34
N GLN A 293 50.20 13.66 -37.91
CA GLN A 293 49.94 14.23 -39.24
C GLN A 293 50.99 13.88 -40.31
N ALA A 294 52.08 13.22 -39.93
CA ALA A 294 53.11 12.80 -40.88
C ALA A 294 52.57 11.79 -41.91
N ILE A 295 53.16 11.81 -43.11
CA ILE A 295 52.82 10.96 -44.26
C ILE A 295 53.95 9.97 -44.66
N GLY A 296 55.17 10.16 -44.14
CA GLY A 296 56.33 9.32 -44.42
C GLY A 296 57.09 9.73 -45.69
N ASP A 297 58.42 9.59 -45.64
CA ASP A 297 59.36 9.93 -46.72
C ASP A 297 59.76 8.73 -47.59
N SER A 298 59.25 7.55 -47.26
CA SER A 298 59.50 6.29 -47.97
C SER A 298 58.27 5.39 -47.89
N MET A 299 58.18 4.41 -48.79
CA MET A 299 57.13 3.38 -48.77
C MET A 299 57.00 2.74 -47.37
N ARG A 300 58.12 2.32 -46.78
CA ARG A 300 58.13 1.65 -45.48
C ARG A 300 57.66 2.58 -44.34
N ALA A 301 58.04 3.86 -44.37
CA ALA A 301 57.59 4.84 -43.38
C ALA A 301 56.10 5.13 -43.51
N ALA A 302 55.58 5.27 -44.74
CA ALA A 302 54.15 5.47 -45.01
C ALA A 302 53.31 4.26 -44.56
N GLN A 303 53.79 3.03 -44.78
CA GLN A 303 53.15 1.80 -44.29
C GLN A 303 53.13 1.71 -42.75
N ALA A 304 54.22 2.07 -42.07
CA ALA A 304 54.25 2.09 -40.61
C ALA A 304 53.27 3.14 -40.03
N LEU A 305 53.15 4.30 -40.69
CA LEU A 305 52.18 5.34 -40.29
C LEU A 305 50.72 4.93 -40.55
N GLN A 306 50.47 4.09 -41.56
CA GLN A 306 49.17 3.48 -41.83
C GLN A 306 48.76 2.49 -40.73
N GLN A 307 49.64 1.58 -40.34
CA GLN A 307 49.38 0.66 -39.21
C GLN A 307 49.06 1.43 -37.93
N LYS A 308 49.82 2.51 -37.66
CA LYS A 308 49.53 3.38 -36.52
C LYS A 308 48.19 4.11 -36.64
N HIS A 309 47.76 4.46 -37.85
CA HIS A 309 46.46 5.07 -38.06
C HIS A 309 45.33 4.06 -37.82
N GLU A 310 45.48 2.80 -38.25
CA GLU A 310 44.53 1.72 -37.97
C GLU A 310 44.36 1.48 -36.46
N GLU A 311 45.44 1.60 -35.67
CA GLU A 311 45.35 1.56 -34.20
C GLU A 311 44.52 2.73 -33.63
N ILE A 312 44.67 3.94 -34.19
CA ILE A 312 43.88 5.12 -33.79
C ILE A 312 42.42 4.94 -34.20
N GLU A 313 42.13 4.43 -35.40
CA GLU A 313 40.78 4.10 -35.87
C GLU A 313 40.12 3.07 -34.96
N SER A 314 40.86 2.04 -34.55
CA SER A 314 40.37 1.03 -33.60
C SER A 314 39.91 1.67 -32.29
N GLN A 315 40.70 2.59 -31.72
CA GLN A 315 40.31 3.30 -30.49
C GLN A 315 39.05 4.16 -30.69
N HIS A 316 38.91 4.84 -31.84
CA HIS A 316 37.70 5.63 -32.14
C HIS A 316 36.48 4.73 -32.37
N SER A 317 36.66 3.54 -32.94
CA SER A 317 35.56 2.61 -33.24
C SER A 317 34.82 2.15 -31.98
N GLU A 318 35.51 1.99 -30.85
CA GLU A 318 34.90 1.66 -29.56
C GLU A 318 33.92 2.76 -29.12
N TRP A 319 34.29 4.03 -29.28
CA TRP A 319 33.42 5.16 -28.96
C TRP A 319 32.29 5.37 -29.97
N PHE A 320 32.51 5.04 -31.25
CA PHE A 320 31.44 5.03 -32.25
C PHE A 320 30.41 3.93 -32.00
N ALA A 321 30.80 2.79 -31.42
CA ALA A 321 29.84 1.77 -30.99
C ALA A 321 28.95 2.30 -29.85
N VAL A 322 29.55 2.96 -28.84
CA VAL A 322 28.79 3.61 -27.75
C VAL A 322 27.86 4.70 -28.30
N TYR A 323 28.29 5.47 -29.28
CA TYR A 323 27.45 6.45 -29.98
C TYR A 323 26.18 5.84 -30.56
N VAL A 324 26.29 4.71 -31.28
CA VAL A 324 25.14 4.02 -31.88
C VAL A 324 24.18 3.54 -30.80
N GLU A 325 24.70 2.94 -29.74
CA GLU A 325 23.89 2.47 -28.60
C GLU A 325 23.14 3.62 -27.93
N LEU A 326 23.82 4.74 -27.65
CA LEU A 326 23.22 5.92 -27.04
C LEU A 326 22.14 6.54 -27.94
N ASN A 327 22.36 6.61 -29.25
CA ASN A 327 21.34 7.09 -30.18
C ASN A 327 20.10 6.21 -30.21
N GLN A 328 20.26 4.89 -30.08
CA GLN A 328 19.13 3.97 -29.96
C GLN A 328 18.36 4.20 -28.67
N GLN A 329 19.05 4.38 -27.54
CA GLN A 329 18.43 4.69 -26.24
C GLN A 329 17.69 6.04 -26.28
N ILE A 330 18.31 7.08 -26.85
CA ILE A 330 17.69 8.40 -27.02
C ILE A 330 16.45 8.30 -27.91
N ALA A 331 16.52 7.58 -29.02
CA ALA A 331 15.37 7.40 -29.91
C ALA A 331 14.20 6.69 -29.22
N ALA A 332 14.48 5.68 -28.39
CA ALA A 332 13.46 5.00 -27.60
C ALA A 332 12.76 5.97 -26.63
N LEU A 333 13.53 6.81 -25.92
CA LEU A 333 12.97 7.81 -25.02
C LEU A 333 12.19 8.91 -25.74
N LEU A 334 12.65 9.37 -26.90
CA LEU A 334 11.95 10.37 -27.72
C LEU A 334 10.58 9.87 -28.20
N SER A 335 10.44 8.57 -28.45
CA SER A 335 9.15 7.98 -28.86
C SER A 335 8.10 7.96 -27.74
N ALA A 336 8.53 8.07 -26.48
CA ALA A 336 7.70 7.99 -25.28
C ALA A 336 7.73 9.28 -24.44
N GLY A 337 8.41 10.33 -24.92
CA GLY A 337 8.77 11.52 -24.14
C GLY A 337 7.73 12.65 -24.17
N GLU A 338 7.80 13.52 -23.17
CA GLU A 338 7.04 14.79 -23.13
C GLU A 338 7.85 15.93 -23.77
N GLU A 339 7.22 17.09 -24.00
CA GLU A 339 7.81 18.15 -24.84
C GLU A 339 9.15 18.71 -24.31
N GLU A 340 9.30 18.89 -22.99
CA GLU A 340 10.52 19.42 -22.38
C GLU A 340 11.71 18.44 -22.47
N GLU A 341 11.48 17.17 -22.15
CA GLU A 341 12.50 16.12 -22.25
C GLU A 341 12.91 15.86 -23.70
N VAL A 342 11.97 16.01 -24.63
CA VAL A 342 12.24 15.89 -26.07
C VAL A 342 13.25 16.95 -26.52
N VAL A 343 13.21 18.17 -25.95
CA VAL A 343 14.20 19.21 -26.24
C VAL A 343 15.57 18.83 -25.69
N GLU A 344 15.66 18.39 -24.44
CA GLU A 344 16.92 17.98 -23.81
C GLU A 344 17.58 16.79 -24.53
N LEU A 345 16.79 15.75 -24.83
CA LEU A 345 17.25 14.56 -25.55
C LEU A 345 17.72 14.88 -26.98
N LYS A 346 17.01 15.77 -27.69
CA LYS A 346 17.44 16.23 -29.02
C LYS A 346 18.74 17.02 -28.97
N ALA A 347 18.94 17.85 -27.94
CA ALA A 347 20.19 18.58 -27.76
C ALA A 347 21.36 17.61 -27.54
N LEU A 348 21.19 16.59 -26.68
CA LEU A 348 22.20 15.56 -26.46
C LEU A 348 22.49 14.76 -27.74
N GLN A 349 21.46 14.34 -28.48
CA GLN A 349 21.60 13.64 -29.75
C GLN A 349 22.38 14.47 -30.79
N GLN A 350 22.08 15.77 -30.88
CA GLN A 350 22.75 16.68 -31.80
C GLN A 350 24.23 16.83 -31.42
N GLN A 351 24.51 17.11 -30.15
CA GLN A 351 25.89 17.26 -29.65
C GLN A 351 26.72 16.00 -29.91
N LEU A 352 26.14 14.83 -29.66
CA LEU A 352 26.77 13.54 -29.88
C LEU A 352 27.03 13.27 -31.37
N SER A 353 26.07 13.58 -32.23
CA SER A 353 26.21 13.42 -33.69
C SER A 353 27.28 14.36 -34.25
N ASP A 354 27.28 15.63 -33.84
CA ASP A 354 28.23 16.63 -34.33
C ASP A 354 29.68 16.25 -34.02
N VAL A 355 29.96 15.76 -32.82
CA VAL A 355 31.31 15.34 -32.44
C VAL A 355 31.74 14.09 -33.20
N CYS A 356 30.85 13.10 -33.37
CA CYS A 356 31.18 11.85 -34.03
C CYS A 356 31.45 12.06 -35.52
N TYR A 357 30.58 12.80 -36.23
CA TYR A 357 30.79 13.09 -37.66
C TYR A 357 32.06 13.88 -37.91
N ARG A 358 32.41 14.82 -37.02
CA ARG A 358 33.66 15.59 -37.15
C ARG A 358 34.89 14.70 -37.01
N GLN A 359 34.93 13.80 -36.04
CA GLN A 359 36.05 12.88 -35.86
C GLN A 359 36.15 11.88 -37.01
N ALA A 360 35.01 11.33 -37.46
CA ALA A 360 34.96 10.41 -38.59
C ALA A 360 35.53 11.05 -39.87
N ALA A 361 35.15 12.29 -40.17
CA ALA A 361 35.68 13.01 -41.34
C ALA A 361 37.20 13.28 -41.23
N GLN A 362 37.73 13.50 -40.03
CA GLN A 362 39.17 13.67 -39.82
C GLN A 362 39.94 12.36 -39.99
N LEU A 363 39.40 11.25 -39.49
CA LEU A 363 39.97 9.91 -39.69
C LEU A 363 40.00 9.57 -41.18
N GLU A 364 38.86 9.68 -41.86
CA GLU A 364 38.74 9.40 -43.30
C GLU A 364 39.67 10.30 -44.13
N GLY A 365 39.74 11.60 -43.79
CA GLY A 365 40.66 12.54 -44.44
C GLY A 365 42.12 12.11 -44.30
N ARG A 366 42.54 11.67 -43.11
CA ARG A 366 43.91 11.18 -42.88
C ARG A 366 44.17 9.86 -43.61
N GLN A 367 43.22 8.93 -43.58
CA GLN A 367 43.31 7.65 -44.29
C GLN A 367 43.56 7.86 -45.79
N ASN A 368 42.80 8.76 -46.41
CA ASN A 368 42.97 9.12 -47.82
C ASN A 368 44.36 9.69 -48.13
N VAL A 369 44.90 10.53 -47.25
CA VAL A 369 46.25 11.10 -47.40
C VAL A 369 47.34 10.03 -47.31
N LEU A 370 47.23 9.10 -46.35
CA LEU A 370 48.20 8.02 -46.18
C LEU A 370 48.18 7.03 -47.36
N GLN A 371 46.99 6.69 -47.85
CA GLN A 371 46.83 5.87 -49.04
C GLN A 371 47.45 6.53 -50.29
N ALA A 372 47.23 7.84 -50.47
CA ALA A 372 47.85 8.59 -51.55
C ALA A 372 49.38 8.61 -51.45
N ALA A 373 49.93 8.78 -50.24
CA ALA A 373 51.38 8.74 -50.02
C ALA A 373 51.98 7.35 -50.35
N GLN A 374 51.32 6.26 -49.96
CA GLN A 374 51.75 4.91 -50.34
C GLN A 374 51.70 4.70 -51.85
N GLY A 375 50.61 5.11 -52.50
CA GLY A 375 50.49 5.03 -53.96
C GLY A 375 51.59 5.80 -54.70
N PHE A 376 51.92 7.00 -54.22
CA PHE A 376 53.02 7.82 -54.74
C PHE A 376 54.37 7.11 -54.61
N HIS A 377 54.70 6.61 -53.41
CA HIS A 377 55.96 5.91 -53.18
C HIS A 377 56.07 4.60 -53.98
N SER A 378 54.96 3.88 -54.18
CA SER A 378 54.94 2.65 -54.99
C SER A 378 55.32 2.93 -56.44
N THR A 379 54.65 3.93 -57.02
CA THR A 379 54.83 4.31 -58.41
C THR A 379 56.24 4.84 -58.66
N THR A 380 56.79 5.59 -57.69
CA THR A 380 58.16 6.11 -57.75
C THR A 380 59.19 4.99 -57.70
N GLN A 381 58.99 4.00 -56.83
CA GLN A 381 59.88 2.84 -56.71
C GLN A 381 59.86 1.97 -57.97
N GLU A 382 58.69 1.73 -58.56
CA GLU A 382 58.56 1.01 -59.84
C GLU A 382 59.25 1.74 -61.00
N SER A 383 59.12 3.06 -61.05
CA SER A 383 59.76 3.88 -62.10
C SER A 383 61.29 3.87 -61.99
N GLN A 384 61.84 3.87 -60.77
CA GLN A 384 63.29 3.76 -60.54
C GLN A 384 63.82 2.39 -60.98
N LEU A 385 63.11 1.30 -60.63
CA LEU A 385 63.50 -0.05 -61.05
C LEU A 385 63.47 -0.23 -62.58
N LEU A 386 62.53 0.42 -63.27
CA LEU A 386 62.47 0.43 -64.73
C LEU A 386 63.63 1.23 -65.35
N GLN A 387 64.05 2.34 -64.73
CA GLN A 387 65.23 3.11 -65.20
C GLN A 387 66.54 2.35 -65.03
N ASP A 388 66.69 1.55 -63.97
CA ASP A 388 67.90 0.74 -63.74
C ASP A 388 67.99 -0.51 -64.65
N CYS A 389 66.91 -0.84 -65.37
CA CYS A 389 66.86 -1.96 -66.32
C CYS A 389 67.22 -1.58 -67.77
N PHE A 390 67.43 -0.29 -68.06
CA PHE A 390 67.88 0.24 -69.36
C PHE A 390 69.23 0.95 -69.19
#